data_AF-A0A3E2DD22-F1
#
_entry.id   AF-A0A3E2DD22-F1
#
_cell.length_a   1.000
_cell.length_b   1.000
_cell.length_c   1.000
_cell.angle_alpha   90.00
_cell.angle_beta   90.00
_cell.angle_gamma   90.00
#
_symmetry.space_group_name_H-M   'P 1'
#
loop_
_entity.id
_entity.type
_entity.pdbx_description
1 polymer ?
#
loop_
_entity_poly.entity_id
_entity_poly.type
_entity_poly.pdbx_seq_one_letter_code
_entity_poly.pdbx_strand_id
1 'polypeptide(L)'
;MSRNTYTAENGFVITDDIVDKWAAEAEGNFSGAAVTEFSGRAWEDETQPLKPRTVRLSDTVWHLIEDDAKRRKMTVSAWTRKAILNELSNELASQR
;
A
#
# COMPACT_ATOMS: atom_id res chain seq x y z
N MET A 1 21.00 -18.30 35.77
CA MET A 1 19.91 -17.69 35.00
C MET A 1 19.02 -18.82 34.51
N SER A 2 17.70 -18.73 34.72
CA SER A 2 16.77 -19.79 34.29
C SER A 2 16.73 -19.82 32.77
N ARG A 3 17.00 -20.97 32.15
CA ARG A 3 16.80 -21.14 30.71
C ARG A 3 15.30 -21.22 30.46
N ASN A 4 14.80 -20.33 29.62
CA ASN A 4 13.40 -20.35 29.24
C ASN A 4 13.18 -21.41 28.16
N THR A 5 11.97 -21.96 28.13
CA THR A 5 11.57 -22.97 27.14
C THR A 5 10.25 -22.51 26.56
N TYR A 6 10.19 -22.37 25.24
CA TYR A 6 9.02 -21.91 24.50
C TYR A 6 8.47 -23.09 23.70
N THR A 7 7.16 -23.14 23.50
CA THR A 7 6.52 -24.18 22.67
C THR A 7 5.83 -23.51 21.50
N ALA A 8 6.23 -23.88 20.29
CA ALA A 8 5.58 -23.43 19.07
C ALA A 8 4.19 -24.05 18.93
N GLU A 9 3.33 -23.45 18.09
CA GLU A 9 1.96 -23.89 17.86
C GLU A 9 1.85 -25.36 17.39
N ASN A 10 2.88 -25.87 16.73
CA ASN A 10 2.98 -27.27 16.30
C ASN A 10 3.54 -28.23 17.37
N GLY A 11 3.70 -27.77 18.61
CA GLY A 11 4.24 -28.55 19.73
C GLY A 11 5.77 -28.67 19.76
N PHE A 12 6.49 -28.02 18.84
CA PHE A 12 7.95 -28.00 18.83
C PHE A 12 8.49 -27.17 20.00
N VAL A 13 9.42 -27.75 20.76
CA VAL A 13 10.04 -27.10 21.92
C VAL A 13 11.25 -26.29 21.47
N ILE A 14 11.18 -24.98 21.66
CA ILE A 14 12.22 -24.01 21.36
C ILE A 14 12.98 -23.73 22.67
N THR A 15 14.26 -24.04 22.70
CA THR A 15 15.17 -23.71 23.79
C THR A 15 15.90 -22.40 23.51
N ASP A 16 16.44 -21.76 24.55
CA ASP A 16 17.28 -20.57 24.38
C ASP A 16 18.46 -20.82 23.42
N ASP A 17 19.06 -22.02 23.43
CA ASP A 17 20.16 -22.37 22.50
C ASP A 17 19.71 -22.35 21.02
N ILE A 18 18.43 -22.68 20.75
CA ILE A 18 17.85 -22.60 19.41
C ILE A 18 17.60 -21.14 19.02
N VAL A 19 17.15 -20.32 19.96
CA VAL A 19 16.95 -18.88 19.76
C VAL A 19 18.29 -18.19 19.47
N ASP A 20 19.33 -18.49 20.23
CA ASP A 20 20.67 -17.93 20.04
C ASP A 20 21.25 -18.31 18.67
N LYS A 21 21.01 -19.55 18.24
CA LYS A 21 21.41 -20.01 16.90
C LYS A 21 20.68 -19.23 15.80
N TRP A 22 19.37 -19.02 15.93
CA TRP A 22 18.61 -18.25 14.95
C TRP A 22 19.01 -16.78 14.92
N ALA A 23 19.33 -16.18 16.06
CA ALA A 23 19.84 -14.81 16.12
C ALA A 23 21.17 -14.69 15.35
N ALA A 24 22.11 -15.61 15.59
CA ALA A 24 23.38 -15.65 14.87
C ALA A 24 23.20 -15.88 13.36
N GLU A 25 22.27 -16.76 12.95
CA GLU A 25 21.94 -17.00 11.54
C GLU A 25 21.27 -15.80 10.87
N ALA A 26 20.41 -15.07 11.59
CA ALA A 26 19.81 -13.84 11.08
C ALA A 26 20.88 -12.77 10.86
N GLU A 27 21.71 -12.49 11.87
CA GLU A 27 22.78 -11.47 11.79
C GLU A 27 23.82 -11.80 10.71
N GLY A 28 24.21 -13.07 10.58
CA GLY A 28 25.19 -13.52 9.58
C GLY A 28 24.72 -13.34 8.14
N ASN A 29 23.42 -13.41 7.87
CA ASN A 29 22.86 -13.25 6.53
C ASN A 29 22.68 -11.78 6.09
N PHE A 30 22.97 -10.80 6.94
CA PHE A 30 22.94 -9.37 6.62
C PHE A 30 24.32 -8.72 6.59
N SER A 31 25.41 -9.49 6.57
CA SER A 31 26.77 -8.93 6.50
C SER A 31 26.96 -8.10 5.22
N GLY A 32 26.98 -6.77 5.33
CA GLY A 32 27.10 -5.85 4.20
C GLY A 32 25.79 -5.31 3.63
N ALA A 33 24.65 -5.57 4.27
CA ALA A 33 23.38 -4.95 3.88
C ALA A 33 23.44 -3.44 4.14
N ALA A 34 23.45 -2.64 3.07
CA ALA A 34 23.27 -1.20 3.17
C ALA A 34 21.80 -0.92 3.55
N VAL A 35 21.57 -0.55 4.81
CA VAL A 35 20.25 -0.08 5.25
C VAL A 35 20.07 1.34 4.70
N THR A 36 19.26 1.47 3.65
CA THR A 36 18.83 2.78 3.18
C THR A 36 17.76 3.29 4.14
N GLU A 37 18.10 4.27 4.96
CA GLU A 37 17.11 5.00 5.74
C GLU A 37 16.28 5.87 4.78
N PHE A 38 14.98 5.58 4.70
CA PHE A 38 14.03 6.45 4.04
C PHE A 38 13.47 7.41 5.09
N SER A 39 13.42 8.71 4.78
CA SER A 39 12.69 9.65 5.63
C SER A 39 11.19 9.44 5.45
N GLY A 40 10.46 9.33 6.55
CA GLY A 40 9.02 9.06 6.54
C GLY A 40 8.68 7.56 6.43
N ARG A 41 7.39 7.27 6.46
CA ARG A 41 6.89 5.89 6.32
C ARG A 41 6.88 5.50 4.85
N ALA A 42 7.15 4.23 4.51
CA ALA A 42 7.17 3.73 3.13
C ALA A 42 5.84 3.87 2.35
N TRP A 43 4.75 4.27 3.01
CA TRP A 43 3.45 4.58 2.41
C TRP A 43 3.13 6.07 2.37
N GLU A 44 4.07 6.93 2.80
CA GLU A 44 4.03 8.39 2.73
C GLU A 44 4.72 8.92 1.47
N ASP A 45 4.93 8.07 0.45
CA ASP A 45 5.31 8.55 -0.88
C ASP A 45 4.34 9.68 -1.28
N GLU A 46 4.94 10.82 -1.65
CA GLU A 46 4.41 12.16 -1.85
C GLU A 46 3.18 12.22 -2.79
N THR A 47 2.08 11.60 -2.40
CA THR A 47 0.78 11.81 -3.02
C THR A 47 0.26 13.11 -2.45
N GLN A 48 0.22 14.16 -3.28
CA GLN A 48 -0.42 15.41 -2.91
C GLN A 48 -1.76 15.10 -2.22
N PRO A 49 -2.02 15.66 -1.03
CA PRO A 49 -3.19 15.30 -0.26
C PRO A 49 -4.45 15.60 -1.08
N LEU A 50 -5.28 14.58 -1.26
CA LEU A 50 -6.55 14.72 -1.98
C LEU A 50 -7.48 15.61 -1.18
N LYS A 51 -7.87 16.73 -1.77
CA LYS A 51 -8.86 17.65 -1.18
C LYS A 51 -10.23 17.40 -1.81
N PRO A 52 -11.31 17.29 -1.03
CA PRO A 52 -12.65 17.16 -1.59
C PRO A 52 -13.01 18.40 -2.41
N ARG A 53 -13.59 18.18 -3.59
CA ARG A 53 -14.10 19.21 -4.48
C ARG A 53 -15.51 18.82 -4.90
N THR A 54 -16.44 19.77 -4.88
CA THR A 54 -17.85 19.53 -5.22
C THR A 54 -18.12 19.97 -6.66
N VAL A 55 -18.73 19.09 -7.44
CA VAL A 55 -19.18 19.35 -8.81
C VAL A 55 -20.68 19.07 -8.88
N ARG A 56 -21.43 19.88 -9.63
CA ARG A 56 -22.87 19.65 -9.86
C ARG A 56 -23.04 18.76 -11.08
N LEU A 57 -23.88 17.73 -10.95
CA LEU A 57 -24.22 16.78 -12.00
C LEU A 57 -25.74 16.57 -11.98
N SER A 58 -26.31 16.13 -13.11
CA SER A 58 -27.70 15.64 -13.11
C SER A 58 -27.80 14.26 -12.47
N ASP A 59 -28.96 13.92 -11.91
CA ASP A 59 -29.21 12.60 -11.31
C ASP A 59 -28.95 11.46 -12.30
N THR A 60 -29.33 11.63 -13.57
CA THR A 60 -29.06 10.64 -14.62
C THR A 60 -27.57 10.35 -14.77
N VAL A 61 -26.73 11.40 -14.80
CA VAL A 61 -25.28 11.26 -14.93
C VAL A 61 -24.70 10.60 -13.68
N TRP A 62 -25.20 10.96 -12.50
CA TRP A 62 -24.76 10.34 -11.24
C TRP A 62 -24.96 8.82 -11.25
N HIS A 63 -26.15 8.34 -11.64
CA HIS A 63 -26.43 6.90 -11.69
C HIS A 63 -25.55 6.17 -12.71
N LEU A 64 -25.29 6.77 -13.88
CA LEU A 64 -24.37 6.18 -14.87
C LEU A 64 -22.94 6.03 -14.33
N ILE A 65 -22.48 7.01 -13.54
CA ILE A 65 -21.18 6.96 -12.88
C ILE A 65 -21.15 5.85 -11.82
N GLU A 66 -22.19 5.74 -10.99
CA GLU A 66 -22.29 4.70 -9.97
C GLU A 66 -22.28 3.30 -10.58
N ASP A 67 -23.07 3.08 -11.63
CA ASP A 67 -23.15 1.79 -12.32
C ASP A 67 -21.81 1.39 -12.94
N ASP A 68 -21.11 2.32 -13.60
CA ASP A 68 -19.81 2.03 -14.21
C ASP A 68 -18.71 1.86 -13.15
N ALA A 69 -18.71 2.66 -12.09
CA ALA A 69 -17.79 2.51 -10.97
C ALA A 69 -17.96 1.12 -10.31
N LYS A 70 -19.21 0.70 -10.09
CA LYS A 70 -19.55 -0.63 -9.57
C LYS A 70 -19.09 -1.74 -10.50
N ARG A 71 -19.36 -1.63 -11.80
CA ARG A 71 -18.90 -2.57 -12.84
C ARG A 71 -17.38 -2.74 -12.82
N ARG A 72 -16.64 -1.65 -12.61
CA ARG A 72 -15.17 -1.64 -12.58
C ARG A 72 -14.57 -1.88 -11.19
N LYS A 73 -15.40 -2.18 -10.18
CA LYS A 73 -14.98 -2.41 -8.78
C LYS A 73 -14.12 -1.27 -8.21
N MET A 74 -14.52 -0.02 -8.46
CA MET A 74 -13.83 1.17 -7.95
C MET A 74 -14.81 2.14 -7.29
N THR A 75 -14.31 3.06 -6.48
CA THR A 75 -15.13 4.13 -5.91
C THR A 75 -15.50 5.16 -6.97
N VAL A 76 -16.61 5.88 -6.77
CA VAL A 76 -16.98 7.03 -7.60
C VAL A 76 -15.85 8.06 -7.67
N SER A 77 -15.19 8.35 -6.55
CA SER A 77 -14.04 9.29 -6.52
C SER A 77 -12.82 8.82 -7.33
N ALA A 78 -12.56 7.51 -7.39
CA ALA A 78 -11.52 6.95 -8.24
C ALA A 78 -11.92 6.99 -9.72
N TRP A 79 -13.19 6.67 -10.00
CA TRP A 79 -13.76 6.77 -11.35
C TRP A 79 -13.68 8.20 -11.90
N THR A 80 -14.11 9.19 -11.12
CA THR A 80 -14.11 10.61 -11.53
C THR A 80 -12.69 11.11 -11.80
N ARG A 81 -11.72 10.76 -10.93
CA ARG A 81 -10.31 11.12 -11.17
C ARG A 81 -9.78 10.51 -12.46
N LYS A 82 -10.07 9.24 -12.73
CA LYS A 82 -9.65 8.58 -13.96
C LYS A 82 -10.27 9.23 -15.20
N ALA A 83 -11.56 9.57 -15.14
CA ALA A 83 -12.24 10.24 -16.24
C ALA A 83 -11.63 11.62 -16.54
N ILE A 84 -11.40 12.43 -15.50
CA ILE A 84 -10.75 13.75 -15.63
C ILE A 84 -9.33 13.62 -16.19
N LEU A 85 -8.52 12.69 -15.66
CA LEU A 85 -7.15 12.49 -16.12
C LEU A 85 -7.10 12.06 -17.59
N ASN A 86 -8.01 11.18 -18.03
CA ASN A 86 -8.09 10.77 -19.42
C ASN A 86 -8.41 11.94 -20.34
N GLU A 87 -9.37 12.78 -19.98
CA GLU A 87 -9.76 13.95 -20.78
C GLU A 87 -8.62 14.96 -20.89
N LEU A 88 -7.99 15.31 -19.76
CA LEU A 88 -6.85 16.23 -19.72
C LEU A 88 -5.65 15.67 -20.52
N SER A 89 -5.42 14.36 -20.47
CA SER A 89 -4.33 13.74 -21.23
C SER A 89 -4.57 13.79 -22.74
N ASN A 90 -5.82 13.57 -23.16
CA ASN A 90 -6.20 13.65 -24.57
C ASN A 90 -6.09 15.08 -25.12
N GLU A 91 -6.49 16.08 -24.33
CA GLU A 91 -6.39 17.49 -24.71
C GLU A 91 -4.93 17.93 -24.87
N LEU A 92 -4.06 17.55 -23.92
CA LEU A 92 -2.62 17.83 -23.99
C LEU A 92 -1.93 17.13 -25.18
N ALA A 93 -2.39 15.93 -25.56
CA ALA A 93 -1.89 15.22 -26.72
C ALA A 93 -2.34 15.85 -28.04
N SER A 94 -3.55 16.42 -28.10
CA SER A 94 -4.09 17.07 -29.30
C SER A 94 -3.54 18.48 -29.56
N GLN A 95 -2.85 19.08 -28.59
CA GLN A 95 -2.23 20.41 -28.70
C GLN A 95 -0.75 20.37 -29.14
N ARG A 96 -0.19 19.18 -29.39
CA ARG A 96 1.17 18.97 -29.93
C ARG A 96 1.12 18.63 -31.41
#